data_AF-T0Z4D0-F1
#
_entry.id   AF-T0Z4D0-F1
#
_cell.length_a   1.000
_cell.length_b   1.000
_cell.length_c   1.000
_cell.angle_alpha   90.00
_cell.angle_beta   90.00
_cell.angle_gamma   90.00
#
_symmetry.space_group_name_H-M   'P 1'
#
loop_
_entity.id
_entity.type
_entity.pdbx_description
1 polymer ?
#
loop_
_entity_poly.entity_id
_entity_poly.type
_entity_poly.pdbx_seq_one_letter_code
_entity_poly.pdbx_strand_id
1 'polypeptide(L)'
;MAKDKDQEIFVEPEFVVKDFLQSEKERAKSTIVVFLLAAGLGLFSGYLFMIGIWYVGLLLMFILLLGFKRLVEALHLKMPQRSSQVFILIMVFILTWILFWTVSLNPPVSSVGGPQVTGLQLYDSST
;
A
#
# COMPACT_ATOMS: atom_id res chain seq x y z
N MET A 1 40.20 45.27 -25.50
CA MET A 1 40.57 43.83 -25.47
C MET A 1 40.44 43.37 -24.02
N ALA A 2 39.80 42.29 -23.63
CA ALA A 2 39.15 41.20 -24.36
C ALA A 2 37.90 40.78 -23.56
N LYS A 3 36.90 40.27 -24.29
CA LYS A 3 35.60 39.81 -23.81
C LYS A 3 35.81 38.53 -23.00
N ASP A 4 35.57 38.57 -21.69
CA ASP A 4 35.75 37.41 -20.82
C ASP A 4 34.61 36.41 -21.05
N LYS A 5 34.99 35.14 -21.08
CA LYS A 5 34.27 34.05 -21.77
C LYS A 5 32.93 33.74 -21.11
N ASP A 6 31.92 33.62 -21.98
CA ASP A 6 30.66 32.91 -21.73
C ASP A 6 30.94 31.59 -20.99
N GLN A 7 30.64 31.56 -19.68
CA GLN A 7 30.46 30.32 -18.97
C GLN A 7 29.12 29.76 -19.44
N GLU A 8 29.12 28.65 -20.16
CA GLU A 8 27.88 27.94 -20.49
C GLU A 8 27.22 27.49 -19.17
N ILE A 9 26.17 28.21 -18.80
CA ILE A 9 25.54 28.23 -17.46
C ILE A 9 24.74 26.96 -17.15
N PHE A 10 24.39 26.13 -18.12
CA PHE A 10 23.69 24.87 -17.89
C PHE A 10 23.69 24.05 -19.18
N VAL A 11 24.38 22.89 -19.17
CA VAL A 11 24.20 21.90 -20.23
C VAL A 11 23.00 21.05 -19.83
N GLU A 12 21.89 21.20 -20.57
CA GLU A 12 20.73 20.32 -20.39
C GLU A 12 21.18 18.88 -20.63
N PRO A 13 21.02 17.98 -19.64
CA PRO A 13 21.38 16.58 -19.84
C PRO A 13 20.51 16.00 -20.95
N GLU A 14 21.14 15.41 -21.97
CA GLU A 14 20.41 14.75 -23.05
C GLU A 14 19.51 13.64 -22.49
N PHE A 15 18.23 13.67 -22.87
CA PHE A 15 17.27 12.67 -22.44
C PHE A 15 17.57 11.32 -23.12
N VAL A 16 18.30 10.46 -22.42
CA VAL A 16 18.54 9.09 -22.88
C VAL A 16 17.31 8.22 -22.59
N VAL A 17 16.52 7.98 -23.64
CA VAL A 17 15.26 7.22 -23.58
C VAL A 17 15.41 5.85 -22.89
N LYS A 18 16.55 5.16 -23.12
CA LYS A 18 16.81 3.82 -22.56
C LYS A 18 16.91 3.84 -21.03
N ASP A 19 17.64 4.81 -20.48
CA ASP A 19 17.85 4.92 -19.04
C ASP A 19 16.55 5.34 -18.34
N PHE A 20 15.78 6.21 -18.99
CA PHE A 20 14.44 6.56 -18.53
C PHE A 20 13.52 5.32 -18.45
N LEU A 21 13.45 4.53 -19.52
CA LEU A 21 12.62 3.31 -19.57
C LEU A 21 13.02 2.28 -18.51
N GLN A 22 14.33 2.10 -18.27
CA GLN A 22 14.80 1.21 -17.20
C GLN A 22 14.38 1.72 -15.83
N SER A 23 14.50 3.02 -15.57
CA SER A 23 14.10 3.62 -14.30
C SER A 23 12.60 3.49 -14.03
N GLU A 24 11.76 3.66 -15.06
CA GLU A 24 10.30 3.49 -14.95
C GLU A 24 9.92 2.03 -14.72
N LYS A 25 10.61 1.08 -15.37
CA LYS A 25 10.38 -0.36 -15.15
C LYS A 25 10.71 -0.78 -13.72
N GLU A 26 11.81 -0.28 -13.16
CA GLU A 26 12.19 -0.54 -11.77
C GLU A 26 11.20 0.08 -10.78
N ARG A 27 10.70 1.28 -11.08
CA ARG A 27 9.62 1.92 -10.30
C ARG A 27 8.35 1.09 -10.30
N ALA A 28 7.85 0.72 -11.49
CA ALA A 28 6.65 -0.10 -11.61
C ALA A 28 6.78 -1.43 -10.84
N LYS A 29 7.94 -2.09 -10.95
CA LYS A 29 8.25 -3.31 -10.19
C LYS A 29 8.15 -3.06 -8.67
N SER A 30 8.75 -1.99 -8.18
CA SER A 30 8.71 -1.66 -6.74
C SER A 30 7.28 -1.43 -6.25
N THR A 31 6.48 -0.69 -7.01
CA THR A 31 5.08 -0.40 -6.68
C THR A 31 4.25 -1.69 -6.62
N ILE A 32 4.39 -2.58 -7.60
CA ILE A 32 3.65 -3.86 -7.65
C ILE A 32 4.00 -4.73 -6.44
N VAL A 33 5.29 -4.83 -6.10
CA VAL A 33 5.73 -5.64 -4.97
C VAL A 33 5.22 -5.07 -3.65
N VAL A 34 5.33 -3.75 -3.45
CA VAL A 34 4.81 -3.07 -2.25
C VAL A 34 3.30 -3.23 -2.14
N PHE A 35 2.57 -3.14 -3.25
CA PHE A 35 1.14 -3.37 -3.31
C PHE A 35 0.77 -4.79 -2.84
N LEU A 36 1.42 -5.83 -3.39
CA LEU A 36 1.15 -7.21 -3.00
C LEU A 36 1.44 -7.46 -1.52
N LEU A 37 2.53 -6.89 -1.01
CA LEU A 37 2.91 -7.02 0.39
C LEU A 37 1.91 -6.33 1.32
N ALA A 38 1.49 -5.11 0.97
CA ALA A 38 0.46 -4.38 1.70
C ALA A 38 -0.91 -5.07 1.65
N ALA A 39 -1.27 -5.66 0.50
CA ALA A 39 -2.51 -6.40 0.34
C ALA A 39 -2.55 -7.63 1.24
N GLY A 40 -1.48 -8.44 1.22
CA GLY A 40 -1.35 -9.61 2.10
C GLY A 40 -1.38 -9.22 3.58
N LEU A 41 -0.67 -8.15 3.94
CA LEU A 41 -0.71 -7.61 5.29
C LEU A 41 -2.10 -7.12 5.70
N GLY A 42 -2.81 -6.41 4.82
CA GLY A 42 -4.15 -5.87 5.09
C GLY A 42 -5.17 -6.98 5.34
N LEU A 43 -5.15 -8.03 4.51
CA LEU A 43 -5.96 -9.22 4.71
C LEU A 43 -5.63 -9.91 6.03
N PHE A 44 -4.34 -10.11 6.32
CA PHE A 44 -3.92 -10.76 7.56
C PHE A 44 -4.30 -9.95 8.80
N SER A 45 -4.05 -8.63 8.79
CA SER A 45 -4.43 -7.77 9.92
C SER A 45 -5.95 -7.64 10.07
N GLY A 46 -6.70 -7.73 8.98
CA GLY A 46 -8.17 -7.77 9.01
C GLY A 46 -8.68 -9.07 9.62
N TYR A 47 -8.07 -10.20 9.28
CA TYR A 47 -8.34 -11.47 9.93
C TYR A 47 -8.05 -11.41 11.44
N LEU A 48 -6.90 -10.85 11.85
CA LEU A 48 -6.57 -10.65 13.28
C LEU A 48 -7.61 -9.80 14.01
N PHE A 49 -8.23 -8.83 13.33
CA PHE A 49 -9.33 -8.04 13.89
C PHE A 49 -10.56 -8.91 14.16
N MET A 50 -10.93 -9.77 13.20
CA MET A 50 -12.11 -10.65 13.32
C MET A 50 -12.00 -11.64 14.48
N ILE A 51 -10.80 -12.11 14.80
CA ILE A 51 -10.55 -13.00 15.95
C ILE A 51 -10.27 -12.24 17.27
N GLY A 52 -10.41 -10.91 17.29
CA GLY A 52 -10.33 -10.08 18.49
C GLY A 52 -8.93 -9.62 18.92
N ILE A 53 -7.86 -9.96 18.17
CA ILE A 53 -6.48 -9.54 18.44
C ILE A 53 -6.01 -8.40 17.52
N TRP A 54 -6.89 -7.42 17.33
CA TRP A 54 -6.70 -6.26 16.44
C TRP A 54 -5.42 -5.45 16.73
N TYR A 55 -5.03 -5.34 17.99
CA TYR A 55 -3.84 -4.60 18.42
C TYR A 55 -2.55 -5.21 17.85
N VAL A 56 -2.51 -6.53 17.65
CA VAL A 56 -1.37 -7.21 17.00
C VAL A 56 -1.28 -6.79 15.53
N GLY A 57 -2.41 -6.71 14.83
CA GLY A 57 -2.46 -6.26 13.44
C GLY A 57 -1.95 -4.82 13.25
N LEU A 58 -2.36 -3.92 14.15
CA LEU A 58 -1.86 -2.53 14.15
C LEU A 58 -0.38 -2.44 14.48
N LEU A 59 0.09 -3.20 15.48
CA LEU A 59 1.50 -3.25 15.84
C LEU A 59 2.36 -3.75 14.66
N LEU A 60 1.89 -4.76 13.95
CA LEU A 60 2.58 -5.33 12.80
C LEU A 60 2.67 -4.32 11.64
N MET A 61 1.60 -3.56 11.39
CA MET A 61 1.60 -2.45 10.45
C MET A 61 2.61 -1.36 10.84
N PHE A 62 2.66 -0.97 12.11
CA PHE A 62 3.58 0.05 12.60
C PHE A 62 5.06 -0.40 12.49
N ILE A 63 5.36 -1.65 12.86
CA ILE A 63 6.70 -2.23 12.71
C ILE A 63 7.14 -2.23 11.24
N LEU A 64 6.25 -2.61 10.32
CA LEU A 64 6.56 -2.62 8.89
C LEU A 64 6.71 -1.21 8.30
N LEU A 65 5.99 -0.21 8.81
CA LEU A 65 6.20 1.19 8.45
C LEU A 65 7.56 1.71 8.92
N LEU A 66 7.94 1.45 10.18
CA LEU A 66 9.26 1.82 10.70
C LEU A 66 10.38 1.12 9.93
N GLY A 67 10.17 -0.15 9.59
CA GLY A 67 11.07 -0.98 8.81
C GLY A 67 10.97 -0.79 7.29
N PHE A 68 10.14 0.12 6.79
CA PHE A 68 9.76 0.16 5.37
C PHE A 68 10.97 0.26 4.44
N LYS A 69 11.95 1.09 4.80
CA LYS A 69 13.18 1.23 4.00
C LYS A 69 13.95 -0.09 3.89
N ARG A 70 14.17 -0.75 5.03
CA ARG A 70 14.86 -2.04 5.09
C ARG A 70 14.09 -3.13 4.36
N LEU A 71 12.75 -3.09 4.42
CA LEU A 71 11.88 -4.05 3.74
C LEU A 71 12.00 -3.94 2.22
N VAL A 72 11.96 -2.71 1.68
CA VAL A 72 12.15 -2.47 0.24
C VAL A 72 13.56 -2.88 -0.21
N GLU A 73 14.59 -2.59 0.58
CA GLU A 73 15.97 -3.02 0.31
C GLU A 73 16.12 -4.55 0.33
N ALA A 74 15.52 -5.23 1.32
CA ALA A 74 15.54 -6.69 1.43
C ALA A 74 14.87 -7.40 0.23
N LEU A 75 13.91 -6.74 -0.40
CA LEU A 75 13.23 -7.21 -1.62
C LEU A 75 14.06 -6.96 -2.89
N HIS A 76 15.31 -6.50 -2.76
CA HIS A 76 16.20 -6.13 -3.88
C HIS A 76 15.55 -5.12 -4.84
N LEU A 77 14.74 -4.21 -4.30
CA LEU A 77 14.12 -3.13 -5.05
C LEU A 77 15.00 -1.89 -4.96
N LYS A 78 15.21 -1.20 -6.09
CA LYS A 78 15.88 0.09 -6.06
C LYS A 78 14.97 1.12 -5.39
N MET A 79 15.42 1.64 -4.26
CA MET A 79 14.82 2.80 -3.63
C MET A 79 14.89 3.99 -4.59
N PRO A 80 13.78 4.69 -4.84
CA PRO A 80 13.85 5.91 -5.62
C PRO A 80 14.67 6.96 -4.86
N GLN A 81 15.60 7.61 -5.57
CA GLN A 81 16.45 8.65 -4.99
C GLN A 81 15.67 9.92 -4.61
N ARG A 82 14.48 10.12 -5.19
CA ARG A 82 13.63 11.29 -4.91
C ARG A 82 12.72 11.02 -3.72
N SER A 83 12.74 11.92 -2.74
CA SER A 83 11.88 11.86 -1.55
C SER A 83 10.39 11.76 -1.90
N SER A 84 9.92 12.46 -2.94
CA SER A 84 8.53 12.39 -3.41
C SER A 84 8.09 10.99 -3.84
N GLN A 85 9.00 10.21 -4.42
CA GLN A 85 8.69 8.85 -4.88
C GLN A 85 8.68 7.85 -3.74
N VAL A 86 9.53 8.06 -2.73
CA VAL A 86 9.47 7.30 -1.47
C VAL A 86 8.13 7.55 -0.78
N PHE A 87 7.68 8.81 -0.73
CA PHE A 87 6.37 9.16 -0.18
C PHE A 87 5.23 8.47 -0.93
N ILE A 88 5.26 8.45 -2.28
CA ILE A 88 4.26 7.75 -3.09
C ILE A 88 4.23 6.25 -2.74
N LEU A 89 5.39 5.60 -2.61
CA LEU A 89 5.47 4.18 -2.24
C LEU A 89 4.88 3.91 -0.84
N ILE A 90 5.14 4.79 0.12
CA ILE A 90 4.57 4.69 1.48
C ILE A 90 3.05 4.90 1.43
N MET A 91 2.56 5.86 0.64
CA MET A 91 1.13 6.07 0.45
C MET A 91 0.45 4.88 -0.22
N VAL A 92 1.06 4.30 -1.26
CA VAL A 92 0.58 3.07 -1.90
C VAL A 92 0.48 1.95 -0.86
N PHE A 93 1.51 1.78 -0.03
CA PHE A 93 1.51 0.78 1.03
C PHE A 93 0.34 0.99 2.01
N ILE A 94 0.17 2.19 2.56
CA ILE A 94 -0.87 2.49 3.55
C ILE A 94 -2.27 2.34 2.94
N LEU A 95 -2.51 2.92 1.76
CA LEU A 95 -3.82 2.88 1.11
C LEU A 95 -4.20 1.46 0.72
N THR A 96 -3.26 0.69 0.19
CA THR A 96 -3.50 -0.73 -0.13
C THR A 96 -3.79 -1.53 1.14
N TRP A 97 -3.04 -1.30 2.22
CA TRP A 97 -3.28 -1.95 3.50
C TRP A 97 -4.69 -1.65 4.02
N ILE A 98 -5.13 -0.38 4.04
CA ILE A 98 -6.49 0.01 4.46
C ILE A 98 -7.55 -0.64 3.58
N LEU A 99 -7.35 -0.63 2.26
CA LEU A 99 -8.28 -1.21 1.30
C LEU A 99 -8.49 -2.71 1.57
N PHE A 100 -7.41 -3.48 1.68
CA PHE A 100 -7.51 -4.91 1.92
C PHE A 100 -7.92 -5.27 3.35
N TRP A 101 -7.57 -4.43 4.33
CA TRP A 101 -8.11 -4.53 5.69
C TRP A 101 -9.64 -4.39 5.68
N THR A 102 -10.17 -3.39 4.97
CA THR A 102 -11.62 -3.16 4.83
C THR A 102 -12.31 -4.33 4.12
N VAL A 103 -11.71 -4.83 3.03
CA VAL A 103 -12.20 -6.03 2.31
C VAL A 103 -12.24 -7.25 3.23
N SER A 104 -11.27 -7.41 4.12
CA SER A 104 -11.26 -8.51 5.08
C SER A 104 -12.35 -8.41 6.16
N LEU A 105 -12.77 -7.20 6.53
CA LEU A 105 -13.82 -7.00 7.52
C LEU A 105 -15.22 -7.24 6.94
N ASN A 106 -15.40 -6.93 5.67
CA ASN A 106 -16.63 -7.18 4.95
C ASN A 106 -16.33 -7.92 3.64
N PRO A 107 -16.04 -9.24 3.71
CA PRO A 107 -15.74 -9.99 2.52
C PRO A 107 -16.98 -9.96 1.61
N PRO A 108 -16.84 -9.52 0.34
CA PRO A 108 -17.97 -9.31 -0.57
C PRO A 108 -18.70 -10.60 -0.95
N VAL A 109 -18.16 -11.76 -0.53
CA VAL A 109 -18.71 -13.10 -0.80
C VAL A 109 -19.62 -13.61 0.32
N SER A 110 -19.86 -12.83 1.37
CA SER A 110 -20.63 -13.25 2.56
C SER A 110 -22.16 -13.21 2.38
N SER A 111 -22.68 -12.74 1.24
CA SER A 111 -24.13 -12.62 1.00
C SER A 111 -24.82 -13.91 0.51
N VAL A 112 -24.28 -15.10 0.81
CA VAL A 112 -25.04 -16.36 0.70
C VAL A 112 -25.60 -16.72 2.09
N GLY A 113 -26.33 -15.77 2.68
CA GLY A 113 -27.11 -15.97 3.88
C GLY A 113 -28.45 -15.31 3.64
N GLY A 114 -29.49 -16.11 3.38
CA GLY A 114 -30.86 -15.61 3.32
C GLY A 114 -31.24 -14.88 4.61
N PRO A 115 -32.29 -14.04 4.60
CA PRO A 115 -32.70 -13.28 5.77
C PRO A 115 -32.93 -14.22 6.97
N GLN A 116 -32.08 -14.11 8.00
CA GLN A 116 -32.32 -14.77 9.27
C GLN A 116 -33.36 -13.96 10.04
N VAL A 117 -34.62 -14.34 9.90
CA VAL A 117 -35.71 -13.82 10.74
C VAL A 117 -35.50 -14.39 12.14
N THR A 118 -34.82 -13.64 13.00
CA THR A 118 -34.72 -13.95 14.43
C THR A 118 -35.77 -13.14 15.17
N GLY A 119 -36.81 -13.82 15.65
CA GLY A 119 -37.84 -13.22 16.50
C GLY A 119 -39.17 -12.93 15.80
N LEU A 120 -39.87 -13.98 15.38
CA LEU A 120 -41.34 -13.93 15.34
C LEU A 120 -41.82 -14.05 16.80
N GLN A 121 -41.91 -12.92 17.51
CA GLN A 121 -42.75 -12.83 18.69
C GLN A 121 -44.21 -12.91 18.20
N LEU A 122 -44.75 -14.13 18.15
CA LEU A 122 -46.19 -14.34 18.07
C LEU A 122 -46.79 -13.75 19.35
N TYR A 123 -47.44 -12.60 19.20
CA TYR A 123 -48.23 -11.98 20.25
C TYR A 123 -49.46 -12.89 20.48
N ASP A 124 -49.38 -13.79 21.47
CA ASP A 124 -50.50 -14.63 21.88
C ASP A 124 -51.46 -13.76 22.70
N SER A 125 -52.51 -13.26 22.04
CA SER A 125 -53.59 -12.53 22.69
C SER A 125 -54.58 -13.52 23.31
N SER A 126 -54.26 -14.03 24.49
CA SER A 126 -55.18 -14.81 25.30
C SER A 126 -55.04 -14.52 26.80
N THR A 127 -55.56 -13.37 27.23
CA THR A 127 -56.28 -13.23 28.51
C THR A 127 -57.10 -11.94 28.56
#